data_AF-A0A9W9RG98-F1
#
_entry.id   AF-A0A9W9RG98-F1
#
_cell.length_a   1.000
_cell.length_b   1.000
_cell.length_c   1.000
_cell.angle_alpha   90.00
_cell.angle_beta   90.00
_cell.angle_gamma   90.00
#
_symmetry.space_group_name_H-M   'P 1'
#
loop_
_entity.id
_entity.type
_entity.pdbx_description
1 polymer ?
#
loop_
_entity_poly.entity_id
_entity_poly.type
_entity_poly.pdbx_seq_one_letter_code
_entity_poly.pdbx_strand_id
1 'polypeptide(L)'
;MSHEMSHLGPRAFNHDQSSDAEQEYDRLRDLARQEASKRGDCFSRSKEAYSNGDGARAKQLSEQGKAHGRKMEEYNKQASEFIFRENNANGHVEADTIDLHGQFVEEAEEILEERIKYAKAHGQNHLHVIVGKGNHSAGHIQKIKPRVEQVCQELGLQYATEENAGRIYVNLTGGEAVMPSYPSHQAPYHGGGGQSYPGQQQQPHHQQQQPQQQDEIEQVVNALLPKVMRKLEKACCVVM
;
A
#
# COMPACT_ATOMS: atom_id res chain seq x y z
N MET A 1 8.88 24.04 -5.83
CA MET A 1 8.28 22.73 -6.17
C MET A 1 7.10 22.54 -5.22
N SER A 2 5.89 22.85 -5.68
CA SER A 2 4.64 22.58 -4.97
C SER A 2 4.41 21.06 -4.97
N HIS A 3 4.48 20.42 -3.81
CA HIS A 3 4.09 19.02 -3.70
C HIS A 3 2.59 18.93 -4.02
N GLU A 4 2.27 18.24 -5.13
CA GLU A 4 0.89 17.92 -5.49
C GLU A 4 0.24 17.17 -4.32
N MET A 5 -0.83 17.74 -3.78
CA MET A 5 -1.62 17.17 -2.71
C MET A 5 -2.36 15.94 -3.26
N SER A 6 -1.80 14.76 -3.01
CA SER A 6 -2.45 13.49 -3.35
C SER A 6 -3.61 13.24 -2.38
N HIS A 7 -4.79 13.70 -2.76
CA HIS A 7 -6.05 13.34 -2.13
C HIS A 7 -6.30 11.83 -2.29
N LEU A 8 -6.76 11.16 -1.23
CA LEU A 8 -7.34 9.82 -1.31
C LEU A 8 -8.84 10.02 -1.09
N GLY A 9 -9.63 9.54 -2.05
CA GLY A 9 -11.09 9.55 -2.07
C GLY A 9 -11.69 8.42 -1.21
N PRO A 10 -13.02 8.22 -1.32
CA PRO A 10 -13.88 7.82 -0.19
C PRO A 10 -13.83 6.35 0.25
N ARG A 11 -12.86 5.54 -0.19
CA ARG A 11 -12.62 4.19 0.36
C ARG A 11 -11.14 3.84 0.28
N ALA A 12 -10.49 3.85 1.44
CA ALA A 12 -9.09 3.50 1.61
C ALA A 12 -8.86 1.99 1.73
N PHE A 13 -9.92 1.18 1.86
CA PHE A 13 -9.90 -0.27 2.10
C PHE A 13 -10.41 -1.06 0.89
N ASN A 14 -9.90 -2.28 0.67
CA ASN A 14 -10.23 -3.19 -0.45
C ASN A 14 -11.22 -4.29 -0.04
N HIS A 15 -11.57 -4.35 1.24
CA HIS A 15 -12.59 -5.23 1.82
C HIS A 15 -13.66 -4.40 2.55
N ASP A 16 -14.86 -4.94 2.75
CA ASP A 16 -15.90 -4.32 3.59
C ASP A 16 -15.42 -4.29 5.05
N GLN A 17 -14.72 -3.21 5.40
CA GLN A 17 -14.14 -2.95 6.72
C GLN A 17 -15.14 -2.22 7.61
N SER A 18 -14.90 -2.28 8.93
CA SER A 18 -15.72 -1.54 9.89
C SER A 18 -15.55 -0.03 9.67
N SER A 19 -16.64 0.74 9.79
CA SER A 19 -16.61 2.20 9.65
C SER A 19 -15.55 2.88 10.54
N ASP A 20 -15.16 2.23 11.63
CA ASP A 20 -14.18 2.74 12.59
C ASP A 20 -12.74 2.70 12.04
N ALA A 21 -12.38 1.68 11.25
CA ALA A 21 -11.05 1.59 10.62
C ALA A 21 -10.87 2.67 9.54
N GLU A 22 -11.91 2.92 8.75
CA GLU A 22 -11.91 4.02 7.77
C GLU A 22 -11.73 5.38 8.44
N GLN A 23 -12.47 5.63 9.51
CA GLN A 23 -12.39 6.87 10.27
C GLN A 23 -11.01 7.08 10.89
N GLU A 24 -10.37 6.04 11.43
CA GLU A 24 -9.05 6.17 12.03
C GLU A 24 -7.97 6.48 10.98
N TYR A 25 -8.01 5.79 9.85
CA TYR A 25 -7.11 6.06 8.73
C TYR A 25 -7.25 7.51 8.23
N ASP A 26 -8.48 7.96 7.98
CA ASP A 26 -8.76 9.31 7.52
C ASP A 26 -8.33 10.36 8.55
N ARG A 27 -8.57 10.10 9.85
CA ARG A 27 -8.12 10.97 10.94
C ARG A 27 -6.60 11.15 10.91
N LEU A 28 -5.84 10.06 10.77
CA LEU A 28 -4.36 10.11 10.73
C LEU A 28 -3.86 10.87 9.49
N ARG A 29 -4.45 10.63 8.32
CA ARG A 29 -4.11 11.37 7.09
C ARG A 29 -4.48 12.85 7.19
N ASP A 30 -5.59 13.19 7.83
CA ASP A 30 -6.00 14.59 8.04
C ASP A 30 -5.10 15.31 9.04
N LEU A 31 -4.66 14.64 10.10
CA LEU A 31 -3.65 15.19 11.02
C LEU A 31 -2.33 15.48 10.27
N ALA A 32 -1.89 14.57 9.40
CA ALA A 32 -0.71 14.79 8.57
C ALA A 32 -0.90 16.01 7.64
N ARG A 33 -2.06 16.15 6.98
CA ARG A 33 -2.38 17.31 6.13
C ARG A 33 -2.37 18.62 6.90
N GLN A 34 -2.91 18.65 8.13
CA GLN A 34 -2.89 19.83 8.98
C GLN A 34 -1.45 20.25 9.34
N GLU A 35 -0.59 19.30 9.69
CA GLU A 35 0.82 19.58 9.97
C GLU A 35 1.58 20.01 8.70
N ALA A 36 1.23 19.47 7.53
CA ALA A 36 1.76 19.91 6.23
C ALA A 36 1.42 21.38 5.93
N SER A 37 0.17 21.80 6.21
CA SER A 37 -0.26 23.20 6.07
C SER A 37 0.56 24.12 6.98
N LYS A 38 0.68 23.78 8.27
CA LYS A 38 1.46 24.57 9.25
C LYS A 38 2.94 24.66 8.85
N ARG A 39 3.52 23.56 8.35
CA ARG A 39 4.88 23.53 7.79
C ARG A 39 5.02 24.51 6.63
N GLY A 40 4.07 24.50 5.69
CA GLY A 40 4.03 25.42 4.55
C GLY A 40 4.02 26.88 5.00
N ASP A 41 3.15 27.22 5.94
CA ASP A 41 3.03 28.57 6.50
C ASP A 41 4.33 29.01 7.20
N CYS A 42 4.93 28.14 8.01
CA CYS A 42 6.21 28.42 8.67
C CYS A 42 7.32 28.71 7.65
N PHE A 43 7.44 27.92 6.59
CA PHE A 43 8.47 28.14 5.58
C PHE A 43 8.21 29.37 4.70
N SER A 44 6.96 29.67 4.38
CA SER A 44 6.59 30.89 3.67
C SER A 44 7.02 32.12 4.48
N ARG A 45 6.64 32.18 5.76
CA ARG A 45 7.01 33.27 6.67
C ARG A 45 8.52 33.32 6.96
N SER A 46 9.18 32.17 7.03
CA SER A 46 10.64 32.08 7.18
C SER A 46 11.34 32.73 5.99
N LYS A 47 10.85 32.50 4.77
CA LYS A 47 11.41 33.09 3.55
C LYS A 47 11.21 34.60 3.53
N GLU A 48 10.02 35.06 3.90
CA GLU A 48 9.72 36.49 4.02
C GLU A 48 10.62 37.20 5.04
N ALA A 49 10.77 36.64 6.25
CA ALA A 49 11.65 37.17 7.28
C ALA A 49 13.11 37.27 6.81
N TYR A 50 13.59 36.26 6.09
CA TYR A 50 14.93 36.27 5.52
C TYR A 50 15.10 37.37 4.47
N SER A 51 14.12 37.53 3.56
CA SER A 51 14.12 38.59 2.56
C SER A 51 14.08 40.00 3.16
N ASN A 52 13.51 40.15 4.37
CA ASN A 52 13.49 41.41 5.11
C ASN A 52 14.74 41.64 5.99
N GLY A 53 15.74 40.74 5.94
CA GLY A 53 16.98 40.85 6.70
C GLY A 53 16.89 40.36 8.15
N ASP A 54 15.74 39.82 8.59
CA ASP A 54 15.58 39.25 9.92
C ASP A 54 15.93 37.75 9.93
N GLY A 55 17.24 37.49 9.92
CA GLY A 55 17.78 36.13 9.93
C GLY A 55 17.45 35.33 11.18
N ALA A 56 17.33 35.97 12.34
CA ALA A 56 16.99 35.31 13.60
C ALA A 56 15.55 34.78 13.57
N ARG A 57 14.60 35.62 13.12
CA ARG A 57 13.21 35.22 12.95
C ARG A 57 13.04 34.16 11.86
N ALA A 58 13.77 34.30 10.75
CA ALA A 58 13.77 33.30 9.69
C ALA A 58 14.23 31.93 10.23
N LYS A 59 15.32 31.88 11.00
CA LYS A 59 15.82 30.65 11.60
C LYS A 59 14.78 30.00 12.53
N GLN A 60 14.17 30.78 13.42
CA GLN A 60 13.13 30.29 14.33
C GLN A 60 11.94 29.67 13.56
N LEU A 61 11.45 30.37 12.53
CA LEU A 61 10.32 29.89 11.72
C LEU A 61 10.69 28.64 10.91
N SER A 62 11.92 28.56 10.40
CA SER A 62 12.44 27.37 9.74
C SER A 62 12.46 26.16 10.68
N GLU A 63 12.92 26.33 11.92
CA GLU A 63 12.93 25.25 12.93
C GLU A 63 11.52 24.80 13.31
N GLN A 64 10.56 25.72 13.42
CA GLN A 64 9.15 25.38 13.61
C GLN A 64 8.58 24.61 12.42
N GLY A 65 8.88 25.04 11.19
CA GLY A 65 8.48 24.32 9.98
C GLY A 65 9.05 22.90 9.93
N LYS A 66 10.31 22.70 10.34
CA LYS A 66 10.91 21.38 10.49
C LYS A 66 10.22 20.53 11.55
N ALA A 67 9.82 21.12 12.68
CA ALA A 67 9.08 20.41 13.72
C ALA A 67 7.70 19.94 13.23
N HIS A 68 6.97 20.78 12.49
CA HIS A 68 5.72 20.38 11.83
C HIS A 68 5.95 19.30 10.76
N GLY A 69 7.05 19.36 10.02
CA GLY A 69 7.45 18.30 9.08
C GLY A 69 7.61 16.95 9.76
N ARG A 70 8.33 16.89 10.89
CA ARG A 70 8.48 15.63 11.65
C ARG A 70 7.15 15.06 12.12
N LYS A 71 6.22 15.90 12.59
CA LYS A 71 4.88 15.46 13.01
C LYS A 71 4.03 14.98 11.84
N MET A 72 4.08 15.68 10.71
CA MET A 72 3.41 15.24 9.47
C MET A 72 3.89 13.85 9.06
N GLU A 73 5.21 13.63 9.06
CA GLU A 73 5.81 12.32 8.75
C GLU A 73 5.37 11.24 9.74
N GLU A 74 5.36 11.55 11.04
CA GLU A 74 4.89 10.63 12.09
C GLU A 74 3.42 10.21 11.89
N TYR A 75 2.53 11.14 11.56
CA TYR A 75 1.13 10.81 11.27
C TYR A 75 0.94 10.03 9.97
N ASN A 76 1.69 10.36 8.91
CA ASN A 76 1.67 9.57 7.67
C ASN A 76 2.17 8.15 7.91
N LYS A 77 3.25 7.99 8.69
CA LYS A 77 3.77 6.69 9.09
C LYS A 77 2.72 5.87 9.84
N GLN A 78 2.05 6.46 10.83
CA GLN A 78 0.97 5.80 11.56
C GLN A 78 -0.19 5.40 10.63
N ALA A 79 -0.59 6.27 9.70
CA ALA A 79 -1.64 5.96 8.72
C ALA A 79 -1.24 4.79 7.81
N SER A 80 0.01 4.81 7.31
CA SER A 80 0.58 3.77 6.45
C SER A 80 0.67 2.42 7.15
N GLU A 81 1.11 2.40 8.41
CA GLU A 81 1.16 1.20 9.25
C GLU A 81 -0.23 0.62 9.48
N PHE A 82 -1.18 1.49 9.82
CA PHE A 82 -2.55 1.10 10.10
C PHE A 82 -3.17 0.42 8.87
N ILE A 83 -3.16 1.11 7.72
CA ILE A 83 -3.77 0.57 6.50
C ILE A 83 -3.03 -0.67 6.00
N PHE A 84 -1.70 -0.73 6.13
CA PHE A 84 -0.93 -1.92 5.75
C PHE A 84 -1.35 -3.14 6.56
N ARG A 85 -1.43 -2.99 7.89
CA ARG A 85 -1.78 -4.08 8.79
C ARG A 85 -3.20 -4.56 8.55
N GLU A 86 -4.15 -3.63 8.40
CA GLU A 86 -5.55 -3.95 8.16
C GLU A 86 -5.76 -4.68 6.82
N ASN A 87 -5.06 -4.25 5.76
CA ASN A 87 -5.21 -4.86 4.44
C ASN A 87 -4.51 -6.21 4.30
N ASN A 88 -3.42 -6.40 5.04
CA ASN A 88 -2.62 -7.63 5.01
C ASN A 88 -2.86 -8.49 6.26
N ALA A 89 -3.96 -8.26 6.98
CA ALA A 89 -4.34 -9.08 8.11
C ALA A 89 -4.62 -10.52 7.66
N ASN A 90 -4.43 -11.47 8.58
CA ASN A 90 -4.59 -12.89 8.29
C ASN A 90 -5.99 -13.17 7.70
N GLY A 91 -6.01 -13.84 6.54
CA GLY A 91 -7.25 -14.19 5.84
C GLY A 91 -7.78 -13.13 4.86
N HIS A 92 -7.15 -11.96 4.75
CA HIS A 92 -7.50 -10.94 3.75
C HIS A 92 -6.75 -11.13 2.44
N VAL A 93 -5.50 -11.58 2.50
CA VAL A 93 -4.64 -11.86 1.35
C VAL A 93 -4.00 -13.24 1.46
N GLU A 94 -3.59 -13.81 0.33
CA GLU A 94 -2.81 -15.04 0.28
C GLU A 94 -1.35 -14.77 0.70
N ALA A 95 -0.63 -15.81 1.13
CA ALA A 95 0.76 -15.68 1.61
C ALA A 95 1.75 -15.17 0.54
N ASP A 96 1.45 -15.41 -0.74
CA ASP A 96 2.20 -14.92 -1.91
C ASP A 96 1.67 -13.58 -2.42
N THR A 97 0.79 -12.92 -1.67
CA THR A 97 0.16 -11.66 -2.03
C THR A 97 0.54 -10.56 -1.04
N ILE A 98 0.65 -9.33 -1.51
CA ILE A 98 0.78 -8.13 -0.69
C ILE A 98 -0.18 -7.06 -1.19
N ASP A 99 -0.91 -6.44 -0.26
CA ASP A 99 -1.82 -5.35 -0.55
C ASP A 99 -1.21 -3.99 -0.17
N LEU A 100 -0.99 -3.16 -1.19
CA LEU A 100 -0.44 -1.81 -1.09
C LEU A 100 -1.49 -0.73 -1.34
N HIS A 101 -2.76 -1.08 -1.51
CA HIS A 101 -3.77 -0.06 -1.73
C HIS A 101 -3.90 0.86 -0.49
N GLY A 102 -4.26 2.12 -0.73
CA GLY A 102 -4.33 3.14 0.32
C GLY A 102 -2.98 3.73 0.72
N GLN A 103 -1.85 3.12 0.32
CA GLN A 103 -0.52 3.68 0.56
C GLN A 103 -0.24 4.89 -0.34
N PHE A 104 0.63 5.78 0.12
CA PHE A 104 1.29 6.75 -0.75
C PHE A 104 2.39 6.06 -1.57
N VAL A 105 2.82 6.72 -2.65
CA VAL A 105 3.72 6.13 -3.64
C VAL A 105 5.06 5.72 -3.00
N GLU A 106 5.61 6.61 -2.17
CA GLU A 106 6.86 6.40 -1.45
C GLU A 106 6.74 5.28 -0.41
N GLU A 107 5.61 5.23 0.30
CA GLU A 107 5.32 4.16 1.27
C GLU A 107 5.22 2.80 0.57
N ALA A 108 4.48 2.73 -0.54
CA ALA A 108 4.27 1.51 -1.32
C ALA A 108 5.59 0.96 -1.91
N GLU A 109 6.45 1.84 -2.39
CA GLU A 109 7.79 1.48 -2.87
C GLU A 109 8.61 0.79 -1.78
N GLU A 110 8.75 1.42 -0.61
CA GLU A 110 9.58 0.88 0.46
C GLU A 110 9.05 -0.46 0.96
N ILE A 111 7.73 -0.58 1.13
CA ILE A 111 7.07 -1.82 1.53
C ILE A 111 7.31 -2.91 0.47
N LEU A 112 7.16 -2.60 -0.81
CA LEU A 112 7.34 -3.56 -1.90
C LEU A 112 8.77 -4.10 -1.97
N GLU A 113 9.77 -3.22 -1.91
CA GLU A 113 11.17 -3.64 -1.94
C GLU A 113 11.48 -4.66 -0.84
N GLU A 114 10.99 -4.39 0.37
CA GLU A 114 11.23 -5.25 1.51
C GLU A 114 10.48 -6.57 1.41
N ARG A 115 9.23 -6.54 0.91
CA ARG A 115 8.47 -7.76 0.63
C ARG A 115 9.17 -8.64 -0.40
N ILE A 116 9.72 -8.06 -1.46
CA ILE A 116 10.49 -8.77 -2.48
C ILE A 116 11.76 -9.38 -1.88
N LYS A 117 12.51 -8.62 -1.06
CA LYS A 117 13.70 -9.11 -0.35
C LYS A 117 13.35 -10.29 0.56
N TYR A 118 12.26 -10.17 1.32
CA TYR A 118 11.75 -11.25 2.17
C TYR A 118 11.35 -12.47 1.35
N ALA A 119 10.58 -12.29 0.26
CA ALA A 119 10.10 -13.36 -0.61
C ALA A 119 11.27 -14.20 -1.15
N LYS A 120 12.28 -13.54 -1.71
CA LYS A 120 13.49 -14.18 -2.25
C LYS A 120 14.25 -14.94 -1.17
N ALA A 121 14.39 -14.35 0.02
CA ALA A 121 15.09 -14.99 1.14
C ALA A 121 14.39 -16.25 1.65
N HIS A 122 13.07 -16.35 1.48
CA HIS A 122 12.26 -17.50 1.89
C HIS A 122 11.92 -18.45 0.71
N GLY A 123 12.59 -18.30 -0.43
CA GLY A 123 12.43 -19.21 -1.57
C GLY A 123 11.11 -19.07 -2.33
N GLN A 124 10.39 -17.96 -2.17
CA GLN A 124 9.21 -17.67 -2.99
C GLN A 124 9.65 -17.32 -4.43
N ASN A 125 8.96 -17.90 -5.40
CA ASN A 125 9.28 -17.73 -6.83
C ASN A 125 8.49 -16.59 -7.49
N HIS A 126 7.40 -16.17 -6.88
CA HIS A 126 6.53 -15.10 -7.38
C HIS A 126 5.89 -14.31 -6.24
N LEU A 127 5.31 -13.17 -6.58
CA LEU A 127 4.57 -12.29 -5.67
C LEU A 127 3.41 -11.62 -6.44
N HIS A 128 2.20 -11.66 -5.88
CA HIS A 128 1.09 -10.84 -6.34
C HIS A 128 1.04 -9.53 -5.55
N VAL A 129 1.00 -8.40 -6.25
CA VAL A 129 0.97 -7.06 -5.64
C VAL A 129 -0.35 -6.40 -5.98
N ILE A 130 -1.18 -6.13 -4.98
CA ILE A 130 -2.42 -5.39 -5.13
C ILE A 130 -2.11 -3.89 -5.05
N VAL A 131 -2.37 -3.16 -6.14
CA VAL A 131 -2.11 -1.72 -6.26
C VAL A 131 -3.39 -0.88 -6.17
N GLY A 132 -4.54 -1.55 -6.05
CA GLY A 132 -5.88 -0.95 -6.04
C GLY A 132 -6.34 -0.51 -7.43
N LYS A 133 -7.66 -0.39 -7.66
CA LYS A 133 -8.23 -0.11 -9.00
C LYS A 133 -8.16 1.36 -9.45
N GLY A 134 -7.63 2.25 -8.61
CA GLY A 134 -7.57 3.69 -8.91
C GLY A 134 -8.92 4.43 -8.80
N ASN A 135 -10.03 3.74 -8.50
CA ASN A 135 -11.36 4.36 -8.38
C ASN A 135 -11.46 5.45 -7.30
N HIS A 136 -10.49 5.52 -6.38
CA HIS A 136 -10.55 6.36 -5.20
C HIS A 136 -9.28 7.18 -4.97
N SER A 137 -8.36 7.24 -5.93
CA SER A 137 -7.26 8.21 -5.82
C SER A 137 -7.71 9.60 -6.29
N ALA A 138 -6.99 10.66 -5.89
CA ALA A 138 -7.18 12.00 -6.42
C ALA A 138 -7.23 11.97 -7.95
N GLY A 139 -8.38 12.33 -8.53
CA GLY A 139 -8.54 12.33 -9.99
C GLY A 139 -8.64 10.95 -10.64
N HIS A 140 -8.89 9.88 -9.88
CA HIS A 140 -8.95 8.49 -10.36
C HIS A 140 -7.64 7.96 -10.97
N ILE A 141 -6.50 8.55 -10.61
CA ILE A 141 -5.18 8.18 -11.15
C ILE A 141 -4.56 7.08 -10.28
N GLN A 142 -4.33 5.90 -10.83
CA GLN A 142 -3.64 4.80 -10.14
C GLN A 142 -2.14 5.09 -10.02
N LYS A 143 -1.72 5.90 -9.03
CA LYS A 143 -0.33 6.34 -8.87
C LYS A 143 0.63 5.23 -8.40
N ILE A 144 0.12 4.19 -7.71
CA ILE A 144 0.94 3.10 -7.18
C ILE A 144 1.41 2.16 -8.29
N LYS A 145 0.54 1.81 -9.25
CA LYS A 145 0.90 0.93 -10.38
C LYS A 145 2.20 1.31 -11.07
N PRO A 146 2.37 2.53 -11.63
CA PRO A 146 3.58 2.88 -12.35
C PRO A 146 4.83 2.82 -11.44
N ARG A 147 4.67 3.08 -10.14
CA ARG A 147 5.80 2.95 -9.21
C ARG A 147 6.19 1.50 -8.98
N VAL A 148 5.22 0.60 -8.80
CA VAL A 148 5.48 -0.84 -8.65
C VAL A 148 6.17 -1.40 -9.89
N GLU A 149 5.71 -1.01 -11.08
CA GLU A 149 6.34 -1.37 -12.36
C GLU A 149 7.80 -0.90 -12.41
N GLN A 150 8.06 0.35 -12.01
CA GLN A 150 9.41 0.90 -11.95
C GLN A 150 10.32 0.14 -10.96
N VAL A 151 9.84 -0.18 -9.76
CA VAL A 151 10.60 -0.97 -8.77
C VAL A 151 10.95 -2.35 -9.32
N CYS A 152 10.02 -3.00 -10.04
CA CYS A 152 10.31 -4.29 -10.67
C CYS A 152 11.42 -4.15 -11.72
N GLN A 153 11.37 -3.12 -12.56
CA GLN A 153 12.41 -2.86 -13.57
C GLN A 153 13.78 -2.59 -12.93
N GLU A 154 13.82 -1.74 -11.89
CA GLU A 154 15.04 -1.41 -11.14
C GLU A 154 15.68 -2.65 -10.50
N LEU A 155 14.87 -3.63 -10.07
CA LEU A 155 15.31 -4.89 -9.49
C LEU A 155 15.56 -5.99 -10.53
N GLY A 156 15.42 -5.70 -11.83
CA GLY A 156 15.59 -6.67 -12.92
C GLY A 156 14.55 -7.79 -12.92
N LEU A 157 13.36 -7.52 -12.37
CA LEU A 157 12.26 -8.46 -12.28
C LEU A 157 11.29 -8.28 -13.45
N GLN A 158 10.80 -9.39 -13.99
CA GLN A 158 9.70 -9.37 -14.94
C GLN A 158 8.37 -9.33 -14.20
N TYR A 159 7.40 -8.61 -14.75
CA TYR A 159 6.06 -8.49 -14.18
C TYR A 159 4.97 -8.55 -15.26
N ALA A 160 3.76 -8.91 -14.86
CA ALA A 160 2.57 -8.92 -15.70
C ALA A 160 1.41 -8.26 -14.95
N THR A 161 0.65 -7.39 -15.62
CA THR A 161 -0.52 -6.74 -15.02
C THR A 161 -1.76 -7.62 -15.17
N GLU A 162 -2.47 -7.86 -14.07
CA GLU A 162 -3.83 -8.42 -14.06
C GLU A 162 -4.86 -7.27 -14.09
N GLU A 163 -5.20 -6.78 -15.30
CA GLU A 163 -5.95 -5.53 -15.50
C GLU A 163 -7.30 -5.48 -14.75
N ASN A 164 -8.01 -6.59 -14.64
CA ASN A 164 -9.34 -6.63 -14.02
C ASN A 164 -9.33 -6.62 -12.48
N ALA A 165 -8.19 -6.95 -11.87
CA ALA A 165 -8.07 -7.11 -10.42
C ALA A 165 -7.36 -5.95 -9.73
N GLY A 166 -6.68 -5.06 -10.47
CA GLY A 166 -5.79 -4.07 -9.87
C GLY A 166 -4.59 -4.74 -9.20
N ARG A 167 -4.10 -5.84 -9.80
CA ARG A 167 -2.98 -6.65 -9.29
C ARG A 167 -1.86 -6.75 -10.32
N ILE A 168 -0.65 -6.94 -9.84
CA ILE A 168 0.55 -7.13 -10.64
C ILE A 168 1.21 -8.43 -10.16
N TYR A 169 1.40 -9.37 -11.09
CA TYR A 169 2.21 -10.55 -10.85
C TYR A 169 3.68 -10.21 -11.07
N VAL A 170 4.54 -10.53 -10.11
CA VAL A 170 5.98 -10.30 -10.16
C VAL A 170 6.69 -11.65 -10.10
N ASN A 171 7.51 -11.95 -11.11
CA ASN A 171 8.35 -13.14 -11.09
C ASN A 171 9.66 -12.82 -10.34
N LEU A 172 9.93 -13.52 -9.24
CA LEU A 172 11.09 -13.29 -8.38
C LEU A 172 12.34 -14.07 -8.83
N THR A 173 12.20 -15.03 -9.74
CA THR A 173 13.28 -15.88 -10.24
C THR A 173 14.14 -15.22 -11.32
N GLY A 174 13.70 -14.07 -11.87
CA GLY A 174 14.38 -13.37 -12.97
C GLY A 174 14.05 -13.93 -14.36
N GLY A 175 13.21 -14.97 -14.44
CA GLY A 175 12.65 -15.46 -15.70
C GLY A 175 11.44 -14.65 -16.18
N GLU A 176 10.85 -15.07 -17.30
CA GLU A 176 9.66 -14.43 -17.89
C GLU A 176 8.47 -14.44 -16.90
N ALA A 177 7.71 -13.34 -16.86
CA ALA A 177 6.51 -13.24 -16.04
C ALA A 177 5.33 -13.97 -16.68
N VAL A 178 5.42 -15.31 -16.74
CA VAL A 178 4.31 -16.16 -17.17
C VAL A 178 3.35 -16.28 -15.99
N MET A 179 2.19 -15.64 -16.09
CA MET A 179 1.14 -15.81 -15.09
C MET A 179 0.68 -17.27 -15.07
N PRO A 180 0.56 -17.91 -13.89
CA PRO A 180 -0.09 -19.21 -13.82
C PRO A 180 -1.52 -19.08 -14.35
N SER A 181 -1.89 -19.92 -15.30
CA SER A 181 -3.27 -19.99 -15.79
C SER A 181 -4.13 -20.50 -14.65
N TYR A 182 -4.78 -19.60 -13.92
CA TYR A 182 -5.87 -19.97 -13.03
C TYR A 182 -6.97 -20.56 -13.92
N PRO A 183 -7.45 -21.80 -13.66
CA PRO A 183 -8.61 -22.31 -14.36
C PRO A 183 -9.73 -21.32 -14.07
N SER A 184 -10.09 -20.54 -15.08
CA SER A 184 -11.30 -19.73 -15.05
C SER A 184 -12.41 -20.67 -14.65
N HIS A 185 -12.99 -20.48 -13.47
CA HIS A 185 -14.31 -21.01 -13.18
C HIS A 185 -15.23 -20.27 -14.17
N GLN A 186 -15.37 -20.82 -15.37
CA GLN A 186 -16.37 -20.41 -16.33
C GLN A 186 -17.69 -20.59 -15.59
N ALA A 187 -18.27 -19.48 -15.15
CA ALA A 187 -19.66 -19.43 -14.75
C ALA A 187 -20.45 -20.03 -15.92
N PRO A 188 -21.20 -21.13 -15.71
CA PRO A 188 -21.97 -21.72 -16.80
C PRO A 188 -23.03 -20.70 -17.21
N TYR A 189 -22.95 -20.27 -18.46
CA TYR A 189 -24.01 -19.52 -19.13
C TYR A 189 -25.25 -20.42 -19.19
N HIS A 190 -26.15 -20.29 -18.22
CA HIS A 190 -27.43 -21.01 -18.22
C HIS A 190 -28.35 -20.39 -19.27
N GLY A 191 -28.29 -20.93 -20.49
CA GLY A 191 -29.35 -20.80 -21.49
C GLY A 191 -30.62 -21.49 -20.98
N GLY A 192 -31.74 -20.78 -21.08
CA GLY A 192 -33.05 -21.24 -20.65
C GLY A 192 -33.55 -22.46 -21.43
N GLY A 193 -34.09 -23.44 -20.70
CA GLY A 193 -34.79 -24.61 -21.22
C GLY A 193 -35.24 -25.46 -20.03
N GLY A 194 -36.55 -25.65 -19.88
CA GLY A 194 -37.15 -26.15 -18.64
C GLY A 194 -37.12 -27.67 -18.41
N GLN A 195 -37.61 -27.99 -17.21
CA GLN A 195 -38.23 -29.23 -16.70
C GLN A 195 -37.38 -30.38 -16.09
N SER A 196 -37.67 -30.60 -14.79
CA SER A 196 -37.86 -31.88 -14.06
C SER A 196 -36.74 -32.40 -13.11
N TYR A 197 -37.12 -32.56 -11.83
CA TYR A 197 -36.42 -33.16 -10.67
C TYR A 197 -36.57 -34.72 -10.61
N PRO A 198 -36.03 -35.50 -9.63
CA PRO A 198 -35.09 -35.21 -8.50
C PRO A 198 -33.94 -36.25 -8.30
N GLY A 199 -32.97 -35.98 -7.40
CA GLY A 199 -32.08 -37.01 -6.85
C GLY A 199 -31.05 -36.49 -5.85
N GLN A 200 -31.12 -36.98 -4.60
CA GLN A 200 -30.19 -36.68 -3.50
C GLN A 200 -28.74 -37.12 -3.78
N GLN A 201 -27.77 -36.36 -3.26
CA GLN A 201 -26.72 -36.91 -2.39
C GLN A 201 -25.97 -35.78 -1.67
N GLN A 202 -26.00 -35.82 -0.34
CA GLN A 202 -25.14 -35.03 0.54
C GLN A 202 -23.78 -35.72 0.60
N GLN A 203 -22.71 -34.99 0.29
CA GLN A 203 -21.36 -35.32 0.75
C GLN A 203 -20.89 -34.21 1.72
N PRO A 204 -20.53 -34.56 2.96
CA PRO A 204 -19.73 -33.68 3.81
C PRO A 204 -18.23 -33.93 3.55
N HIS A 205 -17.40 -32.98 4.00
CA HIS A 205 -15.94 -33.02 4.20
C HIS A 205 -15.06 -32.36 3.12
N HIS A 206 -14.01 -31.58 3.42
CA HIS A 206 -13.35 -31.20 4.67
C HIS A 206 -12.64 -29.85 4.44
N GLN A 207 -12.91 -28.83 5.25
CA GLN A 207 -12.10 -27.60 5.33
C GLN A 207 -11.18 -27.73 6.54
N GLN A 208 -9.97 -28.26 6.32
CA GLN A 208 -8.91 -28.31 7.33
C GLN A 208 -7.55 -28.24 6.63
N GLN A 209 -7.19 -27.05 6.18
CA GLN A 209 -5.82 -26.64 5.86
C GLN A 209 -5.81 -25.13 6.04
N GLN A 210 -5.52 -24.64 7.26
CA GLN A 210 -5.44 -23.20 7.51
C GLN A 210 -4.49 -22.73 8.62
N PRO A 211 -3.92 -23.55 9.53
CA PRO A 211 -2.99 -22.99 10.53
C PRO A 211 -1.69 -22.45 9.92
N GLN A 212 -1.13 -23.15 8.93
CA GLN A 212 0.24 -22.87 8.47
C GLN A 212 0.36 -21.62 7.60
N GLN A 213 -0.67 -21.30 6.80
CA GLN A 213 -0.73 -20.06 6.01
C GLN A 213 -1.04 -18.83 6.87
N GLN A 214 -1.77 -19.00 7.97
CA GLN A 214 -2.07 -17.91 8.91
C GLN A 214 -0.80 -17.39 9.60
N ASP A 215 0.11 -18.29 9.97
CA ASP A 215 1.38 -17.90 10.62
C ASP A 215 2.33 -17.17 9.66
N GLU A 216 2.31 -17.48 8.36
CA GLU A 216 3.24 -16.90 7.38
C GLU A 216 2.94 -15.43 7.07
N ILE A 217 1.67 -15.04 6.95
CA ILE A 217 1.27 -13.65 6.69
C ILE A 217 1.60 -12.76 7.88
N GLU A 218 1.29 -13.22 9.10
CA GLU A 218 1.62 -12.49 10.32
C GLU A 218 3.14 -12.33 10.48
N GLN A 219 3.93 -13.35 10.13
CA GLN A 219 5.38 -13.25 10.08
C GLN A 219 5.87 -12.24 9.04
N VAL A 220 5.26 -12.18 7.85
CA VAL A 220 5.56 -11.18 6.83
C VAL A 220 5.29 -9.78 7.36
N VAL A 221 4.09 -9.53 7.90
CA VAL A 221 3.70 -8.22 8.44
C VAL A 221 4.64 -7.80 9.57
N ASN A 222 4.92 -8.71 10.52
CA ASN A 222 5.82 -8.46 11.64
C ASN A 222 7.29 -8.30 11.23
N ALA A 223 7.73 -8.92 10.13
CA ALA A 223 9.10 -8.81 9.62
C ALA A 223 9.32 -7.56 8.76
N LEU A 224 8.28 -7.12 8.04
CA LEU A 224 8.34 -5.97 7.13
C LEU A 224 8.12 -4.65 7.86
N LEU A 225 7.07 -4.55 8.69
CA LEU A 225 6.72 -3.29 9.35
C LEU A 225 7.94 -2.65 10.05
N PRO A 226 8.71 -3.33 10.91
CA PRO A 226 9.83 -2.71 11.60
C PRO A 226 10.99 -2.28 10.69
N LYS A 227 11.14 -2.91 9.50
CA LYS A 227 12.24 -2.63 8.56
C LYS A 227 11.89 -1.44 7.68
N VAL A 228 10.67 -1.38 7.15
CA VAL A 228 10.11 -0.24 6.42
C VAL A 228 10.17 1.00 7.31
N MET A 229 9.74 0.87 8.57
CA MET A 229 9.74 1.99 9.52
C MET A 229 11.13 2.57 9.80
N ARG A 230 12.19 1.75 9.77
CA ARG A 230 13.56 2.24 9.98
C ARG A 230 14.14 2.93 8.74
N LYS A 231 13.63 2.65 7.54
CA LYS A 231 14.08 3.29 6.30
C LYS A 231 13.41 4.65 6.09
N LEU A 232 12.10 4.74 6.31
CA LEU A 232 11.36 6.00 6.32
C LEU A 232 12.01 7.03 7.27
N GLU A 233 12.46 6.60 8.45
CA GLU A 233 13.16 7.46 9.43
C GLU A 233 14.54 7.94 8.94
N LYS A 234 15.25 7.15 8.13
CA LYS A 234 16.62 7.43 7.69
C LYS A 234 16.71 8.22 6.39
N ALA A 235 15.78 8.02 5.46
CA ALA A 235 15.72 8.77 4.21
C ALA A 235 15.54 10.29 4.44
N CYS A 236 14.88 10.67 5.54
CA CYS A 236 14.62 12.08 5.89
C CYS A 236 15.79 12.84 6.53
N CYS A 237 16.93 12.19 6.84
CA CYS A 237 18.10 12.86 7.40
C CYS A 237 19.09 13.38 6.33
N VAL A 238 18.87 13.08 5.05
CA VAL A 238 19.85 13.33 3.97
C VAL A 238 19.52 14.56 3.12
N VAL A 239 18.33 15.14 3.22
CA VAL A 239 18.00 16.41 2.54
C VAL A 239 18.20 17.57 3.53
N MET A 240 19.46 17.96 3.72
CA MET A 240 19.88 19.18 4.43
C MET A 240 20.23 20.29 3.44
#